data_AF-A0A1C5P258-F1
#
_entry.id   AF-A0A1C5P258-F1
#
_cell.length_a   1.000
_cell.length_b   1.000
_cell.length_c   1.000
_cell.angle_alpha   90.00
_cell.angle_beta   90.00
_cell.angle_gamma   90.00
#
_symmetry.space_group_name_H-M   'P 1'
#
loop_
_entity.id
_entity.type
_entity.pdbx_description
1 polymer ?
#
loop_
_entity_poly.entity_id
_entity_poly.type
_entity_poly.pdbx_seq_one_letter_code
_entity_poly.pdbx_strand_id
1 'polypeptide(L)'
;MNRIFQKFLQSVIDLSTVGAKCREDNTHDIDMNPDAEVPIPEWKVYFDGNFWEPSGKGHAGTELRLNKQFEWAGHHWIIPAAYSCNKGLVLDFCMCTPAEDIREFMKKWDLSPENDSCLNFTQEQQLQIDLDNPLCLDIIPCLKLNGKTMQASHSCSVVFNPCLSDETNNELEAKWAVKHYELDISYGWMIFRAAFLWPGKRRPEIKSFSLTMEQQPFRIPGPHFKIHAPGDQFAFSHPISEIEYILTVQKLEQQTLSQNCVGSDLWLYPTHFISMSYTLSPKPDNDISIHDCADSDKPLEVVPVTDSFTPEMQNDIACIDIIGGADEPTVILYSDSNQANLHVACSALHFKPVSDDTEWRIEFNIIRSSKKTFLLI
;
A
#
# COMPACT_ATOMS: atom_id res chain seq x y z
N MET A 1 -13.72 -9.04 -8.91
CA MET A 1 -13.13 -8.92 -7.55
C MET A 1 -12.50 -7.54 -7.51
N ASN A 2 -13.04 -6.64 -6.68
CA ASN A 2 -12.68 -5.21 -6.61
C ASN A 2 -11.18 -5.03 -6.33
N ARG A 3 -10.35 -4.75 -7.35
CA ARG A 3 -8.89 -4.70 -7.19
C ARG A 3 -8.37 -3.32 -6.78
N ILE A 4 -9.09 -2.22 -7.05
CA ILE A 4 -8.71 -0.89 -6.52
C ILE A 4 -9.06 -0.76 -5.06
N PHE A 5 -10.17 -1.35 -4.59
CA PHE A 5 -10.48 -1.37 -3.16
C PHE A 5 -9.66 -2.40 -2.36
N GLN A 6 -9.05 -3.39 -3.01
CA GLN A 6 -8.16 -4.38 -2.35
C GLN A 6 -6.68 -4.00 -2.36
N LYS A 7 -6.23 -2.98 -3.12
CA LYS A 7 -4.85 -2.47 -3.00
C LYS A 7 -4.53 -1.95 -1.59
N PHE A 8 -5.55 -1.68 -0.77
CA PHE A 8 -5.42 -1.31 0.64
C PHE A 8 -5.06 -2.48 1.59
N LEU A 9 -4.84 -3.68 1.04
CA LEU A 9 -4.26 -4.83 1.75
C LEU A 9 -2.75 -4.99 1.54
N GLN A 10 -2.12 -4.14 0.71
CA GLN A 10 -0.70 -4.27 0.34
C GLN A 10 0.18 -3.05 0.68
N SER A 11 -0.37 -1.95 1.21
CA SER A 11 0.40 -0.97 2.00
C SER A 11 0.52 -1.42 3.47
N VAL A 12 0.84 -2.71 3.67
CA VAL A 12 1.29 -3.18 4.97
C VAL A 12 2.58 -2.43 5.25
N ILE A 13 2.56 -1.63 6.31
CA ILE A 13 3.70 -1.14 7.08
C ILE A 13 5.01 -1.78 6.61
N ASP A 14 5.94 -0.97 6.10
CA ASP A 14 7.32 -1.39 5.88
C ASP A 14 7.95 -1.71 7.25
N LEU A 15 7.68 -2.94 7.72
CA LEU A 15 8.44 -3.65 8.72
C LEU A 15 9.33 -4.63 7.95
N SER A 16 10.26 -4.11 7.15
CA SER A 16 11.39 -4.83 6.56
C SER A 16 12.32 -5.37 7.65
N THR A 17 11.81 -6.34 8.42
CA THR A 17 12.54 -7.45 9.01
C THR A 17 11.52 -8.45 9.53
N VAL A 18 10.85 -9.16 8.62
CA VAL A 18 10.46 -10.59 8.69
C VAL A 18 9.53 -10.84 7.50
N GLY A 19 9.98 -11.70 6.58
CA GLY A 19 9.33 -11.97 5.30
C GLY A 19 7.82 -12.22 5.40
N ALA A 20 7.05 -11.31 4.81
CA ALA A 20 5.69 -11.55 4.39
C ALA A 20 5.73 -12.12 2.97
N LYS A 21 5.37 -13.40 2.81
CA LYS A 21 5.08 -13.98 1.50
C LYS A 21 3.68 -13.53 1.10
N CYS A 22 3.56 -12.78 0.00
CA CYS A 22 2.33 -12.82 -0.79
C CYS A 22 2.15 -14.27 -1.28
N ARG A 23 0.98 -14.86 -1.06
CA ARG A 23 0.67 -16.18 -1.60
C ARG A 23 -0.55 -16.06 -2.49
N GLU A 24 -0.38 -16.57 -3.71
CA GLU A 24 -1.38 -16.75 -4.75
C GLU A 24 -2.63 -17.47 -4.24
N ASP A 25 -3.75 -17.15 -4.90
CA ASP A 25 -5.08 -17.71 -4.74
C ASP A 25 -5.07 -19.19 -4.39
N ASN A 26 -5.44 -19.50 -3.14
CA ASN A 26 -5.97 -20.81 -2.83
C ASN A 26 -7.44 -20.78 -3.18
N THR A 27 -7.75 -21.10 -4.44
CA THR A 27 -9.09 -21.50 -4.87
C THR A 27 -9.68 -22.45 -3.82
N HIS A 28 -10.66 -21.95 -3.07
CA HIS A 28 -11.48 -22.83 -2.27
C HIS A 28 -12.28 -23.68 -3.25
N ASP A 29 -12.10 -24.99 -3.15
CA ASP A 29 -12.89 -26.01 -3.82
C ASP A 29 -14.34 -25.88 -3.28
N ILE A 30 -15.12 -24.96 -3.87
CA ILE A 30 -16.54 -24.76 -3.56
C ILE A 30 -17.33 -25.71 -4.45
N ASP A 31 -17.33 -26.99 -4.09
CA ASP A 31 -18.52 -27.78 -4.31
C ASP A 31 -19.55 -27.36 -3.25
N MET A 32 -20.38 -26.35 -3.52
CA MET A 32 -21.57 -26.08 -2.68
C MET A 32 -22.57 -25.10 -3.29
N ASN A 33 -23.84 -25.48 -3.09
CA ASN A 33 -25.09 -24.76 -3.32
C ASN A 33 -25.01 -23.23 -3.10
N PRO A 34 -25.32 -22.39 -4.10
CA PRO A 34 -25.28 -20.93 -3.99
C PRO A 34 -26.32 -20.34 -3.00
N ASP A 35 -27.31 -21.13 -2.57
CA ASP A 35 -28.38 -20.68 -1.67
C ASP A 35 -28.08 -20.92 -0.18
N ALA A 36 -26.89 -21.43 0.19
CA ALA A 36 -26.55 -21.68 1.60
C ALA A 36 -26.10 -20.39 2.31
N GLU A 37 -26.87 -19.90 3.28
CA GLU A 37 -26.47 -18.79 4.15
C GLU A 37 -25.15 -19.14 4.88
N VAL A 38 -24.11 -18.33 4.67
CA VAL A 38 -22.85 -18.46 5.41
C VAL A 38 -23.10 -18.02 6.86
N PRO A 39 -22.96 -18.92 7.85
CA PRO A 39 -23.19 -18.56 9.25
C PRO A 39 -22.15 -17.54 9.71
N ILE A 40 -22.61 -16.47 10.36
CA ILE A 40 -21.74 -15.45 10.94
C ILE A 40 -20.91 -16.12 12.05
N PRO A 41 -19.56 -16.09 11.96
CA PRO A 41 -18.72 -16.68 12.98
C PRO A 41 -18.84 -15.93 14.30
N GLU A 42 -18.62 -16.62 15.41
CA GLU A 42 -18.45 -15.98 16.72
C GLU A 42 -17.23 -15.05 16.67
N TRP A 43 -17.40 -13.79 17.08
CA TRP A 43 -16.32 -12.81 17.01
C TRP A 43 -15.22 -13.11 18.04
N LYS A 44 -14.10 -13.64 17.56
CA LYS A 44 -12.93 -13.99 18.37
C LYS A 44 -11.68 -13.39 17.76
N VAL A 45 -10.92 -12.69 18.60
CA VAL A 45 -9.66 -12.05 18.20
C VAL A 45 -8.49 -12.80 18.82
N TYR A 46 -7.53 -13.17 17.98
CA TYR A 46 -6.31 -13.86 18.37
C TYR A 46 -5.10 -12.96 18.10
N PHE A 47 -4.03 -13.13 18.85
CA PHE A 47 -2.84 -12.28 18.66
C PHE A 47 -2.22 -12.46 17.28
N ASP A 48 -2.10 -13.68 16.77
CA ASP A 48 -1.50 -13.95 15.45
C ASP A 48 -2.56 -14.05 14.33
N GLY A 49 -3.82 -13.70 14.62
CA GLY A 49 -4.93 -13.84 13.69
C GLY A 49 -5.21 -12.55 12.92
N ASN A 50 -5.90 -12.68 11.79
CA ASN A 50 -6.38 -11.56 10.98
C ASN A 50 -7.92 -11.60 10.91
N PHE A 51 -8.52 -10.90 9.93
CA PHE A 51 -9.98 -10.92 9.74
C PHE A 51 -10.46 -12.16 8.97
N TRP A 52 -9.66 -12.67 8.03
CA TRP A 52 -10.04 -13.73 7.07
C TRP A 52 -9.80 -15.15 7.59
N GLU A 53 -8.85 -15.33 8.51
CA GLU A 53 -8.52 -16.62 9.11
C GLU A 53 -8.89 -16.64 10.60
N PRO A 54 -9.83 -17.50 11.01
CA PRO A 54 -10.02 -17.83 12.42
C PRO A 54 -8.89 -18.77 12.87
N SER A 55 -7.62 -18.33 12.81
CA SER A 55 -6.48 -19.20 13.08
C SER A 55 -5.64 -18.68 14.25
N GLY A 56 -5.97 -19.17 15.44
CA GLY A 56 -5.04 -19.20 16.56
C GLY A 56 -5.15 -20.55 17.27
N LYS A 57 -4.06 -21.32 17.35
CA LYS A 57 -3.97 -22.50 18.24
C LYS A 57 -3.99 -22.13 19.75
N GLY A 58 -4.46 -20.92 20.08
CA GLY A 58 -4.40 -20.31 21.40
C GLY A 58 -5.76 -19.87 21.91
N HIS A 59 -5.78 -19.18 23.04
CA HIS A 59 -7.01 -18.60 23.60
C HIS A 59 -7.28 -17.25 22.94
N ALA A 60 -8.54 -17.00 22.60
CA ALA A 60 -8.99 -15.69 22.16
C ALA A 60 -8.69 -14.64 23.24
N GLY A 61 -8.37 -13.43 22.81
CA GLY A 61 -8.15 -12.31 23.71
C GLY A 61 -9.41 -11.96 24.50
N THR A 62 -9.22 -11.50 25.73
CA THR A 62 -10.33 -10.92 26.50
C THR A 62 -10.66 -9.54 25.93
N GLU A 63 -11.88 -9.37 25.43
CA GLU A 63 -12.38 -8.08 24.93
C GLU A 63 -12.47 -7.05 26.07
N LEU A 64 -11.93 -5.87 25.81
CA LEU A 64 -12.02 -4.67 26.61
C LEU A 64 -12.75 -3.66 25.74
N ARG A 65 -14.05 -3.45 26.00
CA ARG A 65 -14.83 -2.45 25.29
C ARG A 65 -14.38 -1.05 25.68
N LEU A 66 -14.01 -0.25 24.69
CA LEU A 66 -13.46 1.09 24.86
C LEU A 66 -14.43 2.16 24.38
N ASN A 67 -15.02 1.96 23.20
CA ASN A 67 -15.89 2.91 22.51
C ASN A 67 -15.37 4.35 22.55
N LYS A 68 -14.06 4.52 22.30
CA LYS A 68 -13.42 5.83 22.27
C LYS A 68 -13.55 6.43 20.89
N GLN A 69 -13.93 7.70 20.83
CA GLN A 69 -14.10 8.43 19.58
C GLN A 69 -13.20 9.65 19.55
N PHE A 70 -12.64 9.98 18.38
CA PHE A 70 -11.83 11.18 18.19
C PHE A 70 -11.72 11.59 16.73
N GLU A 71 -11.34 12.85 16.51
CA GLU A 71 -11.01 13.39 15.19
C GLU A 71 -9.49 13.42 14.99
N TRP A 72 -9.05 12.88 13.85
CA TRP A 72 -7.66 12.92 13.41
C TRP A 72 -7.53 12.76 11.89
N ALA A 73 -6.59 13.50 11.30
CA ALA A 73 -6.32 13.52 9.86
C ALA A 73 -7.54 13.84 8.97
N GLY A 74 -8.53 14.57 9.49
CA GLY A 74 -9.76 14.90 8.78
C GLY A 74 -10.86 13.82 8.86
N HIS A 75 -10.61 12.73 9.57
CA HIS A 75 -11.56 11.62 9.73
C HIS A 75 -12.02 11.47 11.18
N HIS A 76 -13.26 10.97 11.31
CA HIS A 76 -13.81 10.50 12.58
C HIS A 76 -13.36 9.05 12.82
N TRP A 77 -12.81 8.80 14.00
CA TRP A 77 -12.30 7.49 14.40
C TRP A 77 -13.07 6.93 15.58
N ILE A 78 -13.26 5.61 15.57
CA ILE A 78 -13.81 4.85 16.68
C ILE A 78 -12.82 3.75 17.04
N ILE A 79 -12.43 3.65 18.30
CA ILE A 79 -11.76 2.47 18.87
C ILE A 79 -12.82 1.70 19.65
N PRO A 80 -13.49 0.71 19.04
CA PRO A 80 -14.54 -0.04 19.71
C PRO A 80 -13.99 -0.88 20.85
N ALA A 81 -12.89 -1.61 20.61
CA ALA A 81 -12.36 -2.57 21.56
C ALA A 81 -10.84 -2.74 21.47
N ALA A 82 -10.27 -3.18 22.59
CA ALA A 82 -8.96 -3.81 22.63
C ALA A 82 -9.09 -5.24 23.15
N TYR A 83 -8.23 -6.14 22.69
CA TYR A 83 -8.25 -7.55 23.05
C TYR A 83 -6.95 -7.90 23.75
N SER A 84 -7.06 -8.33 25.01
CA SER A 84 -5.91 -8.74 25.80
C SER A 84 -5.62 -10.21 25.56
N CYS A 85 -4.69 -10.46 24.65
CA CYS A 85 -4.25 -11.77 24.22
C CYS A 85 -3.06 -12.28 25.05
N ASN A 86 -2.67 -13.54 24.83
CA ASN A 86 -1.54 -14.17 25.52
C ASN A 86 -0.18 -13.51 25.21
N LYS A 87 0.06 -13.13 23.95
CA LYS A 87 1.33 -12.57 23.45
C LYS A 87 1.37 -11.04 23.45
N GLY A 88 0.21 -10.39 23.47
CA GLY A 88 0.13 -8.95 23.35
C GLY A 88 -1.28 -8.39 23.44
N LEU A 89 -1.39 -7.09 23.15
CA LEU A 89 -2.65 -6.38 23.03
C LEU A 89 -2.98 -6.20 21.55
N VAL A 90 -4.21 -6.50 21.15
CA VAL A 90 -4.71 -6.23 19.79
C VAL A 90 -5.72 -5.09 19.90
N LEU A 91 -5.62 -4.08 19.04
CA LEU A 91 -6.57 -2.96 18.98
C LEU A 91 -7.26 -3.01 17.64
N ASP A 92 -8.58 -2.87 17.68
CA ASP A 92 -9.36 -2.58 16.49
C ASP A 92 -9.76 -1.11 16.51
N PHE A 93 -9.64 -0.44 15.37
CA PHE A 93 -10.07 0.94 15.21
C PHE A 93 -10.63 1.17 13.81
N CYS A 94 -11.67 1.98 13.74
CA CYS A 94 -12.53 2.16 12.59
C CYS A 94 -12.50 3.62 12.16
N MET A 95 -12.07 3.88 10.93
CA MET A 95 -12.12 5.19 10.29
C MET A 95 -13.44 5.33 9.55
N CYS A 96 -14.22 6.36 9.88
CA CYS A 96 -15.51 6.63 9.27
C CYS A 96 -15.36 7.55 8.06
N THR A 97 -16.11 7.26 7.01
CA THR A 97 -16.19 8.05 5.78
C THR A 97 -17.65 8.21 5.33
N PRO A 98 -18.13 9.44 5.07
CA PRO A 98 -19.46 9.65 4.50
C PRO A 98 -19.62 8.93 3.16
N ALA A 99 -20.80 8.31 2.95
CA ALA A 99 -21.07 7.65 1.67
C ALA A 99 -21.10 8.62 0.48
N GLU A 100 -21.38 9.91 0.69
CA GLU A 100 -21.35 10.91 -0.38
C GLU A 100 -19.92 11.12 -0.89
N ASP A 101 -18.94 11.26 0.01
CA ASP A 101 -17.53 11.41 -0.36
C ASP A 101 -17.04 10.22 -1.19
N ILE A 102 -17.49 9.00 -0.83
CA ILE A 102 -17.20 7.79 -1.61
C ILE A 102 -17.85 7.84 -2.99
N ARG A 103 -19.11 8.29 -3.09
CA ARG A 103 -19.79 8.44 -4.39
C ARG A 103 -19.11 9.48 -5.27
N GLU A 104 -18.70 10.62 -4.70
CA GLU A 104 -17.98 11.66 -5.42
C GLU A 104 -16.63 11.14 -5.93
N PHE A 105 -15.88 10.41 -5.10
CA PHE A 105 -14.65 9.73 -5.48
C PHE A 105 -14.86 8.73 -6.62
N MET A 106 -15.82 7.80 -6.47
CA MET A 106 -16.14 6.81 -7.49
C MET A 106 -16.55 7.48 -8.81
N LYS A 107 -17.35 8.54 -8.74
CA LYS A 107 -17.76 9.31 -9.93
C LYS A 107 -16.58 10.03 -10.58
N LYS A 108 -15.67 10.61 -9.80
CA LYS A 108 -14.48 11.33 -10.31
C LYS A 108 -13.60 10.42 -11.16
N TRP A 109 -13.44 9.18 -10.73
CA TRP A 109 -12.57 8.19 -11.35
C TRP A 109 -13.30 7.16 -12.22
N ASP A 110 -14.60 7.36 -12.43
CA ASP A 110 -15.49 6.44 -13.15
C ASP A 110 -15.37 4.99 -12.66
N LEU A 111 -15.34 4.78 -11.33
CA LEU A 111 -15.12 3.47 -10.72
C LEU A 111 -16.42 2.67 -10.58
N SER A 112 -16.39 1.43 -11.05
CA SER A 112 -17.41 0.39 -10.94
C SER A 112 -16.74 -0.96 -10.68
N PRO A 113 -17.46 -1.97 -10.13
CA PRO A 113 -16.92 -3.31 -9.91
C PRO A 113 -16.30 -3.98 -11.16
N GLU A 114 -16.65 -3.51 -12.36
CA GLU A 114 -16.16 -4.04 -13.64
C GLU A 114 -14.93 -3.29 -14.16
N ASN A 115 -14.68 -2.06 -13.72
CA ASN A 115 -13.61 -1.21 -14.25
C ASN A 115 -12.62 -0.71 -13.18
N ASP A 116 -12.79 -1.12 -11.93
CA ASP A 116 -11.92 -0.78 -10.81
C ASP A 116 -10.57 -1.54 -10.81
N SER A 117 -10.13 -2.07 -11.95
CA SER A 117 -8.82 -2.70 -12.04
C SER A 117 -7.73 -1.64 -12.10
N CYS A 118 -6.68 -1.79 -11.28
CA CYS A 118 -5.51 -0.92 -11.35
C CYS A 118 -4.86 -0.92 -12.74
N LEU A 119 -5.02 -1.99 -13.51
CA LEU A 119 -4.50 -2.12 -14.88
C LEU A 119 -5.16 -1.15 -15.87
N ASN A 120 -6.29 -0.54 -15.50
CA ASN A 120 -6.97 0.47 -16.31
C ASN A 120 -6.38 1.86 -16.13
N PHE A 121 -5.45 2.04 -15.19
CA PHE A 121 -4.90 3.33 -14.81
C PHE A 121 -3.38 3.32 -14.93
N THR A 122 -2.82 4.43 -15.42
CA THR A 122 -1.37 4.68 -15.38
C THR A 122 -0.87 4.74 -13.93
N GLN A 123 0.41 4.52 -13.69
CA GLN A 123 0.99 4.62 -12.35
C GLN A 123 0.67 5.98 -11.68
N GLU A 124 0.73 7.08 -12.43
CA GLU A 124 0.39 8.41 -11.91
C GLU A 124 -1.07 8.54 -11.48
N GLN A 125 -1.98 8.04 -12.33
CA GLN A 125 -3.40 8.02 -12.00
C GLN A 125 -3.67 7.17 -10.76
N GLN A 126 -2.98 6.04 -10.60
CA GLN A 126 -3.10 5.21 -9.40
C GLN A 126 -2.66 5.98 -8.14
N LEU A 127 -1.52 6.67 -8.17
CA LEU A 127 -1.11 7.55 -7.06
C LEU A 127 -2.16 8.61 -6.76
N GLN A 128 -2.74 9.21 -7.78
CA GLN A 128 -3.76 10.24 -7.61
C GLN A 128 -5.10 9.67 -7.10
N ILE A 129 -5.46 8.45 -7.52
CA ILE A 129 -6.60 7.69 -6.99
C ILE A 129 -6.40 7.40 -5.51
N ASP A 130 -5.22 6.93 -5.11
CA ASP A 130 -4.90 6.63 -3.70
C ASP A 130 -4.98 7.90 -2.83
N LEU A 131 -4.54 9.04 -3.36
CA LEU A 131 -4.64 10.35 -2.69
C LEU A 131 -6.07 10.86 -2.54
N ASP A 132 -6.93 10.58 -3.52
CA ASP A 132 -8.31 11.04 -3.56
C ASP A 132 -9.26 10.08 -2.85
N ASN A 133 -8.84 8.83 -2.61
CA ASN A 133 -9.69 7.82 -2.02
C ASN A 133 -9.98 8.17 -0.55
N PRO A 134 -11.24 8.47 -0.21
CA PRO A 134 -11.59 8.91 1.14
C PRO A 134 -11.52 7.76 2.18
N LEU A 135 -11.44 6.51 1.71
CA LEU A 135 -11.19 5.34 2.55
C LEU A 135 -9.70 5.03 2.70
N CYS A 136 -8.80 5.70 1.99
CA CYS A 136 -7.36 5.47 2.08
C CYS A 136 -6.71 6.37 3.13
N LEU A 137 -6.18 5.77 4.18
CA LEU A 137 -5.23 6.45 5.07
C LEU A 137 -4.26 5.45 5.70
N ASP A 138 -3.01 5.51 5.26
CA ASP A 138 -1.93 4.72 5.88
C ASP A 138 -1.50 5.35 7.20
N ILE A 139 -1.46 4.52 8.25
CA ILE A 139 -1.20 4.96 9.62
C ILE A 139 -0.20 4.05 10.30
N ILE A 140 0.56 4.66 11.21
CA ILE A 140 1.50 3.98 12.10
C ILE A 140 0.97 4.14 13.52
N PRO A 141 0.19 3.16 14.04
CA PRO A 141 -0.36 3.24 15.37
C PRO A 141 0.74 2.95 16.41
N CYS A 142 0.98 3.90 17.31
CA CYS A 142 1.99 3.80 18.36
C CYS A 142 1.33 3.68 19.74
N LEU A 143 1.34 2.47 20.31
CA LEU A 143 0.72 2.20 21.61
C LEU A 143 1.70 2.39 22.78
N LYS A 144 1.27 3.11 23.81
CA LYS A 144 1.93 3.14 25.12
C LYS A 144 1.04 2.50 26.18
N LEU A 145 1.56 1.50 26.87
CA LEU A 145 0.90 0.80 27.96
C LEU A 145 1.64 1.08 29.27
N ASN A 146 0.93 1.57 30.28
CA ASN A 146 1.49 1.94 31.59
C ASN A 146 2.75 2.82 31.47
N GLY A 147 2.75 3.76 30.51
CA GLY A 147 3.87 4.65 30.23
C GLY A 147 5.00 4.05 29.36
N LYS A 148 4.95 2.75 29.02
CA LYS A 148 5.96 2.08 28.17
C LYS A 148 5.43 1.90 26.75
N THR A 149 6.20 2.35 25.76
CA THR A 149 5.92 2.09 24.34
C THR A 149 5.96 0.58 24.07
N MET A 150 4.93 0.08 23.40
CA MET A 150 4.84 -1.32 22.99
C MET A 150 5.39 -1.48 21.57
N GLN A 151 5.95 -2.66 21.29
CA GLN A 151 6.42 -3.02 19.96
C GLN A 151 5.24 -3.46 19.10
N ALA A 152 5.02 -2.78 17.97
CA ALA A 152 4.07 -3.23 16.94
C ALA A 152 4.58 -4.56 16.34
N SER A 153 3.65 -5.48 16.08
CA SER A 153 3.98 -6.81 15.52
C SER A 153 3.50 -6.97 14.10
N HIS A 154 2.22 -6.69 13.84
CA HIS A 154 1.57 -6.83 12.55
C HIS A 154 0.23 -6.11 12.60
N SER A 155 -0.34 -5.87 11.43
CA SER A 155 -1.66 -5.30 11.27
C SER A 155 -2.38 -5.89 10.05
N CYS A 156 -3.69 -5.75 10.03
CA CYS A 156 -4.53 -6.01 8.86
C CYS A 156 -5.70 -5.03 8.86
N SER A 157 -6.37 -4.92 7.71
CA SER A 157 -7.50 -4.04 7.51
C SER A 157 -8.58 -4.75 6.70
N VAL A 158 -9.82 -4.31 6.86
CA VAL A 158 -10.93 -4.64 5.96
C VAL A 158 -11.73 -3.36 5.69
N VAL A 159 -12.37 -3.30 4.53
CA VAL A 159 -13.12 -2.12 4.09
C VAL A 159 -14.57 -2.48 3.91
N PHE A 160 -15.45 -1.67 4.48
CA PHE A 160 -16.87 -1.67 4.18
C PHE A 160 -17.20 -0.41 3.37
N ASN A 161 -17.71 -0.60 2.15
CA ASN A 161 -18.15 0.48 1.28
C ASN A 161 -19.67 0.40 1.05
N PRO A 162 -20.46 1.36 1.55
CA PRO A 162 -21.93 1.37 1.44
C PRO A 162 -22.42 1.65 0.01
N CYS A 163 -21.54 2.06 -0.91
CA CYS A 163 -21.88 2.34 -2.30
C CYS A 163 -21.76 1.10 -3.20
N LEU A 164 -21.27 -0.02 -2.67
CA LEU A 164 -21.23 -1.30 -3.35
C LEU A 164 -22.52 -2.08 -3.08
N SER A 165 -23.03 -2.83 -4.08
CA SER A 165 -24.22 -3.66 -3.90
C SER A 165 -24.03 -4.80 -2.90
N ASP A 166 -25.06 -5.07 -2.10
CA ASP A 166 -24.99 -5.89 -0.89
C ASP A 166 -24.66 -7.38 -1.12
N GLU A 167 -24.95 -7.95 -2.28
CA GLU A 167 -24.93 -9.43 -2.43
C GLU A 167 -23.52 -10.03 -2.59
N THR A 168 -22.54 -9.29 -3.14
CA THR A 168 -21.22 -9.90 -3.48
C THR A 168 -20.02 -8.95 -3.43
N ASN A 169 -20.19 -7.65 -3.23
CA ASN A 169 -19.10 -6.70 -3.48
C ASN A 169 -18.32 -6.26 -2.22
N ASN A 170 -18.92 -6.35 -1.04
CA ASN A 170 -18.20 -6.14 0.24
C ASN A 170 -17.72 -7.48 0.80
N GLU A 171 -16.49 -7.52 1.31
CA GLU A 171 -15.93 -8.68 2.01
C GLU A 171 -16.80 -9.08 3.21
N LEU A 172 -16.97 -10.38 3.43
CA LEU A 172 -17.82 -10.91 4.51
C LEU A 172 -17.29 -10.46 5.89
N GLU A 173 -15.97 -10.43 6.02
CA GLU A 173 -15.25 -10.01 7.20
C GLU A 173 -15.55 -8.56 7.59
N ALA A 174 -15.60 -7.67 6.61
CA ALA A 174 -15.97 -6.27 6.82
C ALA A 174 -17.41 -6.17 7.33
N LYS A 175 -18.34 -6.93 6.74
CA LYS A 175 -19.75 -7.00 7.19
C LYS A 175 -19.87 -7.54 8.62
N TRP A 176 -19.10 -8.58 8.96
CA TRP A 176 -19.08 -9.14 10.31
C TRP A 176 -18.51 -8.15 11.34
N ALA A 177 -17.45 -7.42 10.99
CA ALA A 177 -16.86 -6.39 11.83
C ALA A 177 -17.84 -5.24 12.10
N VAL A 178 -18.48 -4.71 11.04
CA VAL A 178 -19.53 -3.68 11.12
C VAL A 178 -20.67 -4.13 12.03
N LYS A 179 -21.14 -5.37 11.87
CA LYS A 179 -22.19 -5.92 12.73
C LYS A 179 -21.75 -6.09 14.18
N HIS A 180 -20.55 -6.62 14.42
CA HIS A 180 -20.06 -6.86 15.79
C HIS A 180 -19.85 -5.56 16.57
N TYR A 181 -19.33 -4.53 15.89
CA TYR A 181 -19.07 -3.22 16.49
C TYR A 181 -20.25 -2.26 16.41
N GLU A 182 -21.39 -2.69 15.86
CA GLU A 182 -22.61 -1.88 15.72
C GLU A 182 -22.35 -0.58 14.94
N LEU A 183 -21.50 -0.65 13.89
CA LEU A 183 -21.17 0.50 13.04
C LEU A 183 -22.33 0.82 12.10
N ASP A 184 -22.53 2.12 11.82
CA ASP A 184 -23.60 2.59 10.94
C ASP A 184 -23.30 2.24 9.48
N ILE A 185 -24.12 1.36 8.90
CA ILE A 185 -23.99 0.87 7.52
C ILE A 185 -24.25 1.95 6.45
N SER A 186 -24.74 3.13 6.83
CA SER A 186 -24.88 4.27 5.91
C SER A 186 -23.55 4.99 5.64
N TYR A 187 -22.48 4.60 6.35
CA TYR A 187 -21.13 5.13 6.20
C TYR A 187 -20.17 4.05 5.67
N GLY A 188 -19.09 4.51 5.04
CA GLY A 188 -17.93 3.68 4.75
C GLY A 188 -17.01 3.56 5.95
N TRP A 189 -16.41 2.38 6.08
CA TRP A 189 -15.53 2.07 7.20
C TRP A 189 -14.25 1.43 6.70
N MET A 190 -13.11 2.02 7.06
CA MET A 190 -11.85 1.29 7.06
C MET A 190 -11.59 0.79 8.48
N ILE A 191 -11.58 -0.53 8.65
CA ILE A 191 -11.47 -1.19 9.95
C ILE A 191 -10.10 -1.82 10.02
N PHE A 192 -9.28 -1.32 10.91
CA PHE A 192 -7.92 -1.81 11.12
C PHE A 192 -7.86 -2.64 12.38
N ARG A 193 -6.96 -3.62 12.37
CA ARG A 193 -6.54 -4.40 13.52
C ARG A 193 -5.04 -4.31 13.63
N ALA A 194 -4.53 -3.86 14.77
CA ALA A 194 -3.09 -3.75 15.04
C ALA A 194 -2.72 -4.52 16.31
N ALA A 195 -1.69 -5.37 16.22
CA ALA A 195 -1.20 -6.19 17.31
C ALA A 195 0.12 -5.64 17.89
N PHE A 196 0.20 -5.58 19.22
CA PHE A 196 1.35 -5.06 19.96
C PHE A 196 1.85 -6.07 20.98
N LEU A 197 3.14 -6.41 20.95
CA LEU A 197 3.74 -7.39 21.84
C LEU A 197 3.79 -6.90 23.29
N TRP A 198 3.52 -7.81 24.24
CA TRP A 198 3.77 -7.52 25.64
C TRP A 198 5.24 -7.13 25.85
N PRO A 199 5.54 -6.10 26.67
CA PRO A 199 6.93 -5.68 26.89
C PRO A 199 7.81 -6.70 27.62
N GLY A 200 7.26 -7.85 28.03
CA GLY A 200 7.94 -8.93 28.72
C GLY A 200 7.14 -10.23 28.63
N LYS A 201 7.65 -11.30 29.24
CA LYS A 201 7.08 -12.66 29.13
C LYS A 201 5.72 -12.86 29.83
N ARG A 202 5.32 -11.92 30.70
CA ARG A 202 4.06 -12.01 31.46
C ARG A 202 3.10 -10.92 31.00
N ARG A 203 1.82 -11.27 30.95
CA ARG A 203 0.72 -10.31 30.72
C ARG A 203 0.74 -9.25 31.83
N PRO A 204 0.92 -7.96 31.50
CA PRO A 204 0.84 -6.88 32.48
C PRO A 204 -0.61 -6.59 32.88
N GLU A 205 -0.80 -6.07 34.08
CA GLU A 205 -2.06 -5.40 34.46
C GLU A 205 -2.21 -4.11 33.66
N ILE A 206 -3.37 -3.88 33.06
CA ILE A 206 -3.64 -2.68 32.25
C ILE A 206 -4.16 -1.59 33.18
N LYS A 207 -3.32 -0.60 33.49
CA LYS A 207 -3.68 0.54 34.36
C LYS A 207 -3.99 1.80 33.56
N SER A 208 -3.22 2.00 32.50
CA SER A 208 -3.42 3.10 31.55
C SER A 208 -2.90 2.69 30.20
N PHE A 209 -3.55 3.14 29.12
CA PHE A 209 -2.93 3.07 27.81
C PHE A 209 -3.35 4.22 26.91
N SER A 210 -2.43 4.66 26.07
CA SER A 210 -2.61 5.75 25.12
C SER A 210 -2.15 5.34 23.72
N LEU A 211 -2.88 5.77 22.71
CA LEU A 211 -2.55 5.56 21.31
C LEU A 211 -2.04 6.85 20.70
N THR A 212 -0.92 6.80 20.00
CA THR A 212 -0.47 7.88 19.13
C THR A 212 -0.73 7.49 17.69
N MET A 213 -1.52 8.30 16.98
CA MET A 213 -1.75 8.16 15.56
C MET A 213 -0.68 8.95 14.82
N GLU A 214 0.05 8.28 13.95
CA GLU A 214 1.01 8.89 13.04
C GLU A 214 0.60 8.53 11.61
N GLN A 215 0.69 9.48 10.68
CA GLN A 215 0.40 9.23 9.27
C GLN A 215 1.67 8.68 8.62
N GLN A 216 1.54 7.60 7.86
CA GLN A 216 2.62 7.16 6.99
C GLN A 216 2.76 8.14 5.83
N PRO A 217 3.99 8.53 5.43
CA PRO A 217 4.18 9.38 4.27
C PRO A 217 3.52 8.75 3.04
N PHE A 218 2.77 9.54 2.29
CA PHE A 218 2.20 9.12 1.01
C PHE A 218 2.89 9.88 -0.12
N ARG A 219 2.88 9.27 -1.31
CA ARG A 219 3.50 9.82 -2.51
C ARG A 219 2.56 10.80 -3.18
N ILE A 220 3.07 11.95 -3.58
CA ILE A 220 2.34 12.93 -4.39
C ILE A 220 3.03 13.09 -5.75
N PRO A 221 2.30 12.92 -6.86
CA PRO A 221 2.82 13.25 -8.18
C PRO A 221 3.07 14.76 -8.29
N GLY A 222 4.27 15.12 -8.72
CA GLY A 222 4.75 16.48 -8.91
C GLY A 222 4.84 16.87 -10.38
N PRO A 223 5.54 17.97 -10.69
CA PRO A 223 5.65 18.44 -12.06
C PRO A 223 6.45 17.48 -12.95
N HIS A 224 6.04 17.43 -14.22
CA HIS A 224 6.72 16.68 -15.27
C HIS A 224 7.80 17.53 -15.92
N PHE A 225 8.85 16.88 -16.41
CA PHE A 225 9.96 17.53 -17.09
C PHE A 225 10.65 16.62 -18.08
N LYS A 226 11.37 17.23 -19.02
CA LYS A 226 12.23 16.55 -20.00
C LYS A 226 13.64 17.11 -19.89
N ILE A 227 14.61 16.22 -20.04
CA ILE A 227 16.04 16.54 -20.03
C ILE A 227 16.68 15.86 -21.23
N HIS A 228 17.69 16.49 -21.81
CA HIS A 228 18.31 16.04 -23.04
C HIS A 228 19.81 15.82 -22.88
N ALA A 229 20.46 16.55 -21.96
CA ALA A 229 21.90 16.47 -21.78
C ALA A 229 22.36 16.66 -20.33
N PRO A 230 23.55 16.15 -19.97
CA PRO A 230 24.24 16.56 -18.76
C PRO A 230 24.39 18.09 -18.67
N GLY A 231 24.10 18.65 -17.51
CA GLY A 231 24.07 20.09 -17.26
C GLY A 231 22.68 20.72 -17.36
N ASP A 232 21.69 20.02 -17.91
CA ASP A 232 20.31 20.49 -17.92
C ASP A 232 19.78 20.68 -16.49
N GLN A 233 18.93 21.69 -16.35
CA GLN A 233 18.37 22.08 -15.06
C GLN A 233 16.86 22.13 -15.11
N PHE A 234 16.23 21.72 -14.00
CA PHE A 234 14.79 21.80 -13.83
C PHE A 234 14.48 22.36 -12.44
N ALA A 235 13.67 23.43 -12.41
CA ALA A 235 13.24 24.07 -11.17
C ALA A 235 11.83 23.61 -10.80
N PHE A 236 11.62 23.28 -9.53
CA PHE A 236 10.32 22.89 -9.00
C PHE A 236 10.18 23.29 -7.53
N SER A 237 8.95 23.38 -7.03
CA SER A 237 8.65 23.73 -5.65
C SER A 237 8.03 22.55 -4.92
N HIS A 238 8.45 22.32 -3.67
CA HIS A 238 7.81 21.31 -2.83
C HIS A 238 6.40 21.77 -2.44
N PRO A 239 5.34 20.95 -2.63
CA PRO A 239 3.95 21.41 -2.62
C PRO A 239 3.43 21.84 -1.23
N ILE A 240 4.12 21.48 -0.14
CA ILE A 240 3.79 21.90 1.23
C ILE A 240 4.72 22.96 1.79
N SER A 241 6.03 22.71 1.79
CA SER A 241 7.00 23.66 2.35
C SER A 241 7.28 24.86 1.44
N GLU A 242 6.84 24.83 0.18
CA GLU A 242 7.08 25.84 -0.86
C GLU A 242 8.56 26.10 -1.15
N ILE A 243 9.47 25.24 -0.64
CA ILE A 243 10.90 25.32 -0.92
C ILE A 243 11.12 25.04 -2.40
N GLU A 244 11.80 25.96 -3.07
CA GLU A 244 12.26 25.80 -4.45
C GLU A 244 13.52 24.95 -4.50
N TYR A 245 13.50 23.95 -5.37
CA TYR A 245 14.60 23.06 -5.68
C TYR A 245 15.01 23.22 -7.13
N ILE A 246 16.32 23.13 -7.37
CA ILE A 246 16.91 23.05 -8.70
C ILE A 246 17.54 21.68 -8.83
N LEU A 247 16.99 20.87 -9.72
CA LEU A 247 17.61 19.66 -10.21
C LEU A 247 18.66 20.02 -11.26
N THR A 248 19.86 19.46 -11.14
CA THR A 248 20.90 19.57 -12.17
C THR A 248 21.37 18.17 -12.58
N VAL A 249 21.17 17.84 -13.85
CA VAL A 249 21.58 16.56 -14.45
C VAL A 249 23.09 16.48 -14.50
N GLN A 250 23.65 15.40 -13.98
CA GLN A 250 25.09 15.12 -14.00
C GLN A 250 25.46 14.15 -15.12
N LYS A 251 24.64 13.12 -15.32
CA LYS A 251 24.82 12.10 -16.37
C LYS A 251 23.46 11.61 -16.85
N LEU A 252 23.39 11.25 -18.12
CA LEU A 252 22.24 10.62 -18.74
C LEU A 252 22.76 9.55 -19.70
N GLU A 253 22.46 8.29 -19.41
CA GLU A 253 23.05 7.14 -20.11
C GLU A 253 22.00 6.10 -20.43
N GLN A 254 22.02 5.58 -21.66
CA GLN A 254 21.24 4.42 -22.02
C GLN A 254 21.94 3.15 -21.52
N GLN A 255 21.20 2.30 -20.81
CA GLN A 255 21.69 1.08 -20.21
C GLN A 255 20.85 -0.13 -20.63
N THR A 256 21.43 -1.32 -20.47
CA THR A 256 20.77 -2.59 -20.76
C THR A 256 21.05 -3.58 -19.64
N LEU A 257 20.00 -4.13 -19.03
CA LEU A 257 20.10 -5.21 -18.06
C LEU A 257 20.57 -6.49 -18.74
N SER A 258 21.43 -7.26 -18.06
CA SER A 258 21.82 -8.58 -18.56
C SER A 258 20.67 -9.57 -18.42
N GLN A 259 20.36 -10.32 -19.49
CA GLN A 259 19.25 -11.29 -19.51
C GLN A 259 19.36 -12.38 -18.44
N ASN A 260 20.57 -12.69 -17.96
CA ASN A 260 20.80 -13.67 -16.89
C ASN A 260 20.27 -13.21 -15.51
N CYS A 261 19.85 -11.95 -15.36
CA CYS A 261 19.31 -11.42 -14.12
C CYS A 261 17.79 -11.59 -13.99
N VAL A 262 17.08 -11.95 -15.07
CA VAL A 262 15.61 -11.96 -15.08
C VAL A 262 15.13 -13.40 -15.24
N GLY A 263 14.93 -14.06 -14.11
CA GLY A 263 14.77 -15.51 -14.02
C GLY A 263 13.47 -16.00 -14.68
N SER A 264 13.61 -16.68 -15.82
CA SER A 264 12.84 -17.85 -16.28
C SER A 264 12.95 -17.95 -17.81
N ASP A 265 13.22 -19.15 -18.35
CA ASP A 265 13.28 -19.40 -19.81
C ASP A 265 11.91 -19.26 -20.51
N LEU A 266 10.82 -19.11 -19.74
CA LEU A 266 9.44 -19.02 -20.23
C LEU A 266 9.01 -17.59 -20.57
N TRP A 267 9.77 -16.57 -20.14
CA TRP A 267 9.36 -15.18 -20.26
C TRP A 267 10.51 -14.33 -20.81
N LEU A 268 10.19 -13.51 -21.81
CA LEU A 268 11.08 -12.48 -22.33
C LEU A 268 10.76 -11.17 -21.63
N TYR A 269 11.75 -10.61 -20.93
CA TYR A 269 11.61 -9.36 -20.19
C TYR A 269 12.25 -8.19 -20.94
N PRO A 270 11.70 -6.97 -20.82
CA PRO A 270 12.37 -5.77 -21.32
C PRO A 270 13.65 -5.51 -20.52
N THR A 271 14.68 -4.99 -21.20
CA THR A 271 16.00 -4.82 -20.61
C THR A 271 16.61 -3.44 -20.82
N HIS A 272 16.08 -2.63 -21.74
CA HIS A 272 16.64 -1.32 -22.07
C HIS A 272 16.01 -0.25 -21.18
N PHE A 273 16.81 0.64 -20.63
CA PHE A 273 16.35 1.79 -19.85
C PHE A 273 17.36 2.93 -19.94
N ILE A 274 16.98 4.11 -19.47
CA ILE A 274 17.84 5.28 -19.30
C ILE A 274 18.11 5.48 -17.82
N SER A 275 19.37 5.67 -17.46
CA SER A 275 19.79 6.08 -16.13
C SER A 275 20.13 7.57 -16.12
N MET A 276 19.55 8.31 -15.19
CA MET A 276 19.87 9.71 -14.93
C MET A 276 20.56 9.82 -13.56
N SER A 277 21.77 10.36 -13.55
CA SER A 277 22.40 10.85 -12.32
C SER A 277 22.17 12.34 -12.16
N TYR A 278 21.76 12.81 -10.99
CA TYR A 278 21.40 14.21 -10.76
C TYR A 278 21.77 14.69 -9.34
N THR A 279 21.76 16.00 -9.15
CA THR A 279 21.90 16.66 -7.85
C THR A 279 20.73 17.60 -7.60
N LEU A 280 20.38 17.82 -6.34
CA LEU A 280 19.31 18.74 -5.92
C LEU A 280 19.87 19.87 -5.05
N SER A 281 19.51 21.12 -5.36
CA SER A 281 19.88 22.30 -4.57
C SER A 281 18.64 23.11 -4.21
N PRO A 282 18.36 23.38 -2.91
CA PRO A 282 19.13 22.96 -1.74
C PRO A 282 19.07 21.44 -1.53
N LYS A 283 19.94 20.91 -0.66
CA LYS A 283 19.88 19.50 -0.29
C LYS A 283 18.51 19.23 0.39
N PRO A 284 17.73 18.25 -0.08
CA PRO A 284 16.41 17.99 0.49
C PRO A 284 16.51 17.33 1.87
N ASP A 285 15.62 17.74 2.76
CA ASP A 285 15.41 17.11 4.07
C ASP A 285 14.37 15.97 4.01
N ASN A 286 13.53 15.97 2.97
CA ASN A 286 12.47 14.98 2.72
C ASN A 286 12.83 14.09 1.52
N ASP A 287 12.23 12.90 1.45
CA ASP A 287 12.42 11.98 0.32
C ASP A 287 11.70 12.49 -0.93
N ILE A 288 12.48 13.16 -1.80
CA ILE A 288 12.10 13.51 -3.17
C ILE A 288 12.65 12.42 -4.08
N SER A 289 11.79 11.85 -4.92
CA SER A 289 12.16 10.82 -5.89
C SER A 289 11.77 11.24 -7.31
N ILE A 290 12.32 10.56 -8.31
CA ILE A 290 12.06 10.85 -9.72
C ILE A 290 11.75 9.54 -10.41
N HIS A 291 10.66 9.54 -11.17
CA HIS A 291 10.16 8.39 -11.89
C HIS A 291 9.92 8.74 -13.36
N ASP A 292 9.96 7.73 -14.21
CA ASP A 292 9.46 7.86 -15.57
C ASP A 292 7.93 8.05 -15.56
N CYS A 293 7.41 8.83 -16.50
CA CYS A 293 5.97 8.91 -16.74
C CYS A 293 5.44 7.72 -17.54
N ALA A 294 6.30 6.99 -18.27
CA ALA A 294 5.94 5.80 -19.02
C ALA A 294 5.88 4.55 -18.13
N ASP A 295 5.00 3.61 -18.47
CA ASP A 295 4.98 2.27 -17.89
C ASP A 295 6.02 1.38 -18.59
N SER A 296 6.56 0.40 -17.86
CA SER A 296 7.44 -0.60 -18.46
C SER A 296 6.69 -1.51 -19.43
N ASP A 297 7.38 -1.94 -20.49
CA ASP A 297 6.85 -2.94 -21.41
C ASP A 297 6.49 -4.22 -20.64
N LYS A 298 5.32 -4.80 -20.92
CA LYS A 298 4.91 -6.04 -20.25
C LYS A 298 5.77 -7.22 -20.72
N PRO A 299 6.24 -8.09 -19.82
CA PRO A 299 6.94 -9.31 -20.21
C PRO A 299 6.12 -10.14 -21.20
N LEU A 300 6.80 -10.74 -22.17
CA LEU A 300 6.17 -11.56 -23.21
C LEU A 300 6.41 -13.03 -22.90
N GLU A 301 5.34 -13.83 -22.91
CA GLU A 301 5.47 -15.28 -22.77
C GLU A 301 6.12 -15.87 -24.01
N VAL A 302 7.16 -16.68 -23.82
CA VAL A 302 7.81 -17.44 -24.88
C VAL A 302 7.03 -18.74 -25.06
N VAL A 303 5.97 -18.70 -25.89
CA VAL A 303 5.23 -19.91 -26.24
C VAL A 303 6.16 -20.85 -27.00
N PRO A 304 6.45 -22.07 -26.50
CA PRO A 304 7.20 -23.05 -27.26
C PRO A 304 6.39 -23.37 -28.51
N VAL A 305 7.03 -23.36 -29.69
CA VAL A 305 6.40 -23.82 -30.92
C VAL A 305 6.10 -25.31 -30.76
N THR A 306 4.89 -25.64 -30.35
CA THR A 306 4.33 -26.99 -30.44
C THR A 306 3.33 -26.99 -31.57
N ASP A 307 3.61 -27.82 -32.59
CA ASP A 307 2.69 -28.08 -33.69
C ASP A 307 1.30 -28.49 -33.17
N SER A 308 0.29 -27.75 -33.64
CA SER A 308 -1.08 -28.22 -33.95
C SER A 308 -2.17 -28.24 -32.83
N PHE A 309 -3.24 -27.46 -33.11
CA PHE A 309 -4.67 -27.57 -32.71
C PHE A 309 -5.17 -27.17 -31.28
N THR A 310 -5.78 -25.95 -31.23
CA THR A 310 -7.01 -25.50 -30.50
C THR A 310 -6.99 -25.30 -28.95
N PRO A 311 -7.92 -24.49 -28.39
CA PRO A 311 -8.11 -23.03 -28.49
C PRO A 311 -8.02 -22.32 -27.11
N GLU A 312 -8.04 -20.98 -27.15
CA GLU A 312 -7.96 -20.00 -26.04
C GLU A 312 -8.67 -20.35 -24.72
N MET A 313 -8.00 -20.10 -23.58
CA MET A 313 -8.67 -19.59 -22.38
C MET A 313 -7.73 -18.81 -21.44
N GLN A 314 -8.09 -17.54 -21.24
CA GLN A 314 -7.92 -16.63 -20.10
C GLN A 314 -6.56 -16.53 -19.38
N ASN A 315 -5.89 -15.42 -19.70
CA ASN A 315 -4.75 -14.86 -18.99
C ASN A 315 -5.15 -14.34 -17.60
N ASP A 316 -4.79 -15.07 -16.54
CA ASP A 316 -4.55 -14.48 -15.22
C ASP A 316 -3.08 -14.04 -15.18
N ILE A 317 -2.85 -12.73 -15.40
CA ILE A 317 -1.52 -12.14 -15.34
C ILE A 317 -1.29 -11.64 -13.92
N ALA A 318 -0.44 -12.35 -13.19
CA ALA A 318 0.23 -11.81 -12.01
C ALA A 318 1.24 -10.76 -12.50
N CYS A 319 0.91 -9.48 -12.32
CA CYS A 319 1.87 -8.39 -12.50
C CYS A 319 2.89 -8.47 -11.37
N ILE A 320 4.08 -8.99 -11.67
CA ILE A 320 5.27 -8.68 -10.88
C ILE A 320 5.72 -7.29 -11.35
N ASP A 321 5.15 -6.26 -10.74
CA ASP A 321 5.72 -4.91 -10.84
C ASP A 321 7.11 -4.99 -10.21
N ILE A 322 8.16 -4.80 -11.02
CA ILE A 322 9.49 -4.49 -10.48
C ILE A 322 9.36 -3.09 -9.90
N ILE A 323 9.06 -3.04 -8.60
CA ILE A 323 9.00 -1.83 -7.81
C ILE A 323 10.39 -1.19 -7.87
N GLY A 324 10.51 -0.12 -8.67
CA GLY A 324 11.60 0.85 -8.54
C GLY A 324 11.43 1.61 -7.23
N GLY A 325 11.74 0.97 -6.10
CA GLY A 325 11.58 1.58 -4.79
C GLY A 325 11.62 0.57 -3.65
N ALA A 326 12.77 0.53 -2.97
CA ALA A 326 13.08 -0.18 -1.72
C ALA A 326 13.27 -1.71 -1.82
N ASP A 327 14.53 -2.12 -1.63
CA ASP A 327 15.07 -3.48 -1.42
C ASP A 327 15.27 -4.43 -2.62
N GLU A 328 16.38 -4.14 -3.32
CA GLU A 328 17.35 -5.00 -4.05
C GLU A 328 16.94 -6.42 -4.50
N PRO A 329 17.21 -6.72 -5.79
CA PRO A 329 18.47 -7.41 -6.09
C PRO A 329 19.47 -6.41 -6.68
N THR A 330 20.64 -6.38 -6.06
CA THR A 330 21.76 -5.51 -6.35
C THR A 330 22.13 -5.50 -7.84
N VAL A 331 21.55 -4.60 -8.63
CA VAL A 331 22.27 -4.03 -9.76
C VAL A 331 23.23 -3.05 -9.11
N ILE A 332 24.48 -3.48 -8.94
CA ILE A 332 25.58 -2.62 -8.49
C ILE A 332 25.78 -1.57 -9.58
N LEU A 333 24.96 -0.52 -9.57
CA LEU A 333 25.30 0.74 -10.19
C LEU A 333 26.41 1.30 -9.30
N TYR A 334 27.65 1.13 -9.73
CA TYR A 334 28.80 1.78 -9.13
C TYR A 334 28.50 3.29 -9.05
N SER A 335 28.05 3.76 -7.90
CA SER A 335 28.17 5.15 -7.51
C SER A 335 29.64 5.38 -7.15
N ASP A 336 30.49 5.41 -8.18
CA ASP A 336 31.80 6.04 -8.06
C ASP A 336 31.55 7.54 -7.88
N SER A 337 31.22 7.97 -6.66
CA SER A 337 31.25 9.40 -6.37
C SER A 337 31.58 9.67 -4.90
N ASN A 338 32.79 10.19 -4.69
CA ASN A 338 33.17 11.04 -3.56
C ASN A 338 32.38 12.38 -3.55
N GLN A 339 31.17 12.44 -4.13
CA GLN A 339 30.34 13.64 -4.20
C GLN A 339 29.11 13.45 -3.31
N ALA A 340 29.08 14.17 -2.20
CA ALA A 340 27.88 14.29 -1.39
C ALA A 340 26.73 14.86 -2.26
N ASN A 341 25.54 14.24 -2.20
CA ASN A 341 24.30 14.67 -2.89
C ASN A 341 24.11 14.22 -4.36
N LEU A 342 24.82 13.19 -4.83
CA LEU A 342 24.51 12.55 -6.11
C LEU A 342 23.40 11.51 -5.94
N HIS A 343 22.36 11.60 -6.78
CA HIS A 343 21.21 10.71 -6.83
C HIS A 343 21.10 10.04 -8.19
N VAL A 344 20.40 8.91 -8.26
CA VAL A 344 20.16 8.17 -9.51
C VAL A 344 18.67 7.86 -9.65
N ALA A 345 18.14 8.06 -10.85
CA ALA A 345 16.83 7.61 -11.28
C ALA A 345 16.95 6.75 -12.54
N CYS A 346 16.04 5.80 -12.71
CA CYS A 346 15.99 4.92 -13.87
C CYS A 346 14.63 5.08 -14.56
N SER A 347 14.66 5.07 -15.89
CA SER A 347 13.45 5.09 -16.71
C SER A 347 12.72 3.74 -16.64
N ALA A 348 11.53 3.69 -17.22
CA ALA A 348 10.83 2.44 -17.48
C ALA A 348 11.66 1.50 -18.37
N LEU A 349 11.41 0.20 -18.24
CA LEU A 349 12.09 -0.83 -19.02
C LEU A 349 11.38 -1.07 -20.36
N HIS A 350 12.16 -1.12 -21.43
CA HIS A 350 11.66 -1.37 -22.79
C HIS A 350 12.40 -2.52 -23.51
N PHE A 351 11.71 -3.18 -24.44
CA PHE A 351 12.32 -4.20 -25.31
C PHE A 351 13.29 -3.61 -26.32
N LYS A 352 13.08 -2.35 -26.70
CA LYS A 352 13.95 -1.61 -27.63
C LYS A 352 14.61 -0.45 -26.91
N PRO A 353 15.80 -0.02 -27.38
CA PRO A 353 16.35 1.29 -27.05
C PRO A 353 15.31 2.40 -27.05
N VAL A 354 15.26 3.16 -25.96
CA VAL A 354 14.41 4.36 -25.87
C VAL A 354 14.95 5.38 -26.86
N SER A 355 14.15 5.72 -27.88
CA SER A 355 14.57 6.66 -28.95
C SER A 355 14.06 8.08 -28.74
N ASP A 356 13.03 8.25 -27.91
CA ASP A 356 12.37 9.53 -27.65
C ASP A 356 12.83 10.12 -26.31
N ASP A 357 12.66 11.42 -26.13
CA ASP A 357 12.98 12.09 -24.87
C ASP A 357 12.08 11.56 -23.75
N THR A 358 12.67 10.86 -22.78
CA THR A 358 11.99 10.39 -21.57
C THR A 358 11.37 11.56 -20.82
N GLU A 359 10.08 11.43 -20.51
CA GLU A 359 9.37 12.35 -19.64
C GLU A 359 9.45 11.84 -18.21
N TRP A 360 9.98 12.68 -17.33
CA TRP A 360 10.19 12.36 -15.93
C TRP A 360 9.20 13.12 -15.06
N ARG A 361 8.85 12.55 -13.91
CA ARG A 361 8.00 13.17 -12.88
C ARG A 361 8.75 13.23 -11.55
N ILE A 362 8.65 14.37 -10.88
CA ILE A 362 9.04 14.48 -9.47
C ILE A 362 7.96 13.84 -8.59
N GLU A 363 8.34 13.03 -7.61
CA GLU A 363 7.43 12.51 -6.60
C GLU A 363 7.88 12.92 -5.20
N PHE A 364 6.92 13.37 -4.39
CA PHE A 364 7.16 13.83 -3.03
C PHE A 364 6.59 12.84 -2.02
N ASN A 365 7.38 12.44 -1.02
CA ASN A 365 6.87 11.74 0.15
C ASN A 365 6.47 12.74 1.23
N ILE A 366 5.19 12.75 1.58
CA ILE A 366 4.60 13.83 2.39
C ILE A 366 3.80 13.29 3.58
N ILE A 367 3.95 13.97 4.71
CA ILE A 367 3.09 13.85 5.89
C ILE A 367 2.22 15.12 5.97
N ARG A 368 0.89 14.97 5.86
CA ARG A 368 -0.07 16.10 5.97
C ARG A 368 -0.52 16.32 7.41
N SER A 369 -0.64 15.25 8.18
CA SER A 369 -1.23 15.28 9.51
C SER A 369 -0.18 15.16 10.60
N SER A 370 -0.18 16.10 11.53
CA SER A 370 0.65 16.00 12.73
C SER A 370 0.22 14.79 13.58
N LYS A 371 1.19 14.08 14.15
CA LYS A 371 0.91 13.02 15.11
C LYS A 371 0.10 13.53 16.30
N LYS A 372 -0.82 12.69 16.79
CA LYS A 372 -1.69 13.04 17.93
C LYS A 372 -1.84 11.86 18.87
N THR A 373 -1.76 12.13 20.16
CA THR A 373 -1.89 11.12 21.22
C THR A 373 -3.24 11.22 21.91
N PHE A 374 -3.88 10.06 22.13
CA PHE A 374 -5.17 9.89 22.75
C PHE A 374 -5.05 8.96 23.95
N LEU A 375 -5.60 9.37 25.09
CA LEU A 375 -5.70 8.51 26.27
C LEU A 375 -6.96 7.63 26.14
N LEU A 376 -6.79 6.32 26.32
CA LEU A 376 -7.86 5.35 26.10
C LEU A 376 -8.33 4.71 27.42
N ILE A 377 -7.41 4.42 28.35
CA ILE A 377 -7.67 4.12 29.77
C ILE A 377 -6.69 4.90 30.63
#